data_AF-A6RG35-F1
#
_entry.id   AF-A6RG35-F1
#
_cell.length_a   1.000
_cell.length_b   1.000
_cell.length_c   1.000
_cell.angle_alpha   90.00
_cell.angle_beta   90.00
_cell.angle_gamma   90.00
#
_symmetry.space_group_name_H-M   'P 1'
#
loop_
_entity.id
_entity.type
_entity.pdbx_description
1 polymer ?
#
loop_
_entity_poly.entity_id
_entity_poly.type
_entity_poly.pdbx_seq_one_letter_code
_entity_poly.pdbx_strand_id
1 'polypeptide(L)'
;MARSCVVRRAPVRSSPSLIGRPCVLPLPPPRARSGPVAVELPLPFSYLMAQMLVVQQAVQMAEDGQVEHPADALDAMRERFLLPGVAAPFGWVTRLRTFGKRVQNTTTSLGYVYWSDDQQTLSYRELHLSIAGLRRFVRTQVELTQHKLEQLFLVHEEEAREVVVPRLALAQLADSPTNNQRGWNFLQAPQNCKALPTTGERWLLDRVLTTDRLRAEWVAVRPSDHQVVWDTAVVDDYLQQVDGFLEQLLLVVHLTGGQPARATELLSIRHSNTVCGRHRSIFIEHGLVSMVTTYHKGYSMTNSTKIIHRYLPAEVSELVVYYLWLILPFARAVQRLAYGDSDSQGGLRSPFLWPRGHGPWDSSRLRVVLQREAKTHLQTKLNVITWRHAAIAISRMHLSCGGFKREYGADDTAVDQQAGHGSWAAGTVYARGLQEAPGHIEARRVRYQAVSREWHEFLGFNPGVRKRARNMEKSVSRKAQKQQPSYVTVEIDDNIEL
;
A
#
# COMPACT_ATOMS: atom_id res chain seq x y z
N MET A 1 51.97 -2.64 -13.65
CA MET A 1 52.74 -1.38 -13.58
C MET A 1 51.85 -0.31 -12.97
N ALA A 2 52.31 0.27 -11.87
CA ALA A 2 51.59 1.17 -10.98
C ALA A 2 51.23 2.52 -11.62
N ARG A 3 50.20 3.19 -11.08
CA ARG A 3 50.25 4.64 -10.82
C ARG A 3 49.28 5.06 -9.71
N SER A 4 49.90 5.53 -8.64
CA SER A 4 49.37 6.25 -7.49
C SER A 4 48.71 7.57 -7.92
N CYS A 5 47.68 8.01 -7.18
CA CYS A 5 47.24 9.40 -7.22
C CYS A 5 47.07 9.93 -5.78
N VAL A 6 47.79 11.02 -5.54
CA VAL A 6 48.06 11.72 -4.27
C VAL A 6 46.91 12.66 -3.91
N VAL A 7 46.47 12.65 -2.66
CA VAL A 7 45.52 13.65 -2.11
C VAL A 7 46.31 14.86 -1.58
N ARG A 8 46.06 16.04 -2.15
CA ARG A 8 46.63 17.33 -1.72
C ARG A 8 45.84 17.93 -0.55
N ARG A 9 46.56 18.42 0.48
CA ARG A 9 46.08 19.35 1.52
C ARG A 9 46.62 20.77 1.25
N ALA A 10 45.82 21.79 1.52
CA ALA A 10 46.21 23.20 1.70
C ALA A 10 45.09 23.95 2.49
N PRO A 11 45.31 25.19 3.00
CA PRO A 11 45.83 25.42 4.34
C PRO A 11 44.92 26.31 5.25
N VAL A 12 45.30 26.35 6.53
CA VAL A 12 44.71 27.13 7.64
C VAL A 12 45.04 28.63 7.50
N ARG A 13 44.08 29.52 7.81
CA ARG A 13 44.28 30.96 8.04
C ARG A 13 43.92 31.35 9.49
N SER A 14 44.66 32.33 9.96
CA SER A 14 44.81 32.86 11.33
C SER A 14 43.76 33.90 11.77
N SER A 15 43.64 34.03 13.10
CA SER A 15 42.76 34.77 14.02
C SER A 15 42.69 36.32 13.88
N PRO A 16 41.87 37.09 14.66
CA PRO A 16 42.14 37.35 16.11
C PRO A 16 40.93 37.58 17.09
N SER A 17 41.16 37.10 18.32
CA SER A 17 40.80 37.55 19.70
C SER A 17 39.67 38.54 20.05
N LEU A 18 38.95 38.22 21.14
CA LEU A 18 38.52 39.16 22.20
C LEU A 18 38.34 38.45 23.58
N ILE A 19 39.37 38.60 24.43
CA ILE A 19 39.38 38.91 25.89
C ILE A 19 38.42 38.19 26.87
N GLY A 20 39.00 37.50 27.89
CA GLY A 20 38.57 37.73 29.29
C GLY A 20 38.59 36.58 30.33
N ARG A 21 39.75 36.37 30.97
CA ARG A 21 40.01 35.90 32.36
C ARG A 21 40.09 34.40 32.72
N PRO A 22 40.92 34.05 33.74
CA PRO A 22 41.80 32.89 33.72
C PRO A 22 41.44 31.81 34.77
N CYS A 23 41.78 30.55 34.49
CA CYS A 23 41.96 29.54 35.53
C CYS A 23 43.09 28.58 35.15
N VAL A 24 43.98 28.42 36.13
CA VAL A 24 45.22 27.65 36.22
C VAL A 24 45.12 26.23 35.61
N LEU A 25 46.07 25.88 34.74
CA LEU A 25 46.34 24.52 34.26
C LEU A 25 47.13 23.73 35.33
N PRO A 26 46.77 22.47 35.60
CA PRO A 26 47.75 21.45 35.98
C PRO A 26 48.18 20.64 34.74
N LEU A 27 49.47 20.35 34.66
CA LEU A 27 50.11 19.46 33.68
C LEU A 27 49.38 18.09 33.56
N PRO A 28 49.36 17.45 32.38
CA PRO A 28 48.71 16.15 32.22
C PRO A 28 49.56 15.02 32.83
N PRO A 29 48.95 14.02 33.50
CA PRO A 29 49.63 12.78 33.85
C PRO A 29 49.77 11.86 32.61
N PRO A 30 50.73 10.92 32.62
CA PRO A 30 51.13 10.18 31.43
C PRO A 30 50.11 9.11 31.03
N ARG A 31 49.89 9.00 29.71
CA ARG A 31 49.28 7.90 28.94
C ARG A 31 48.58 6.78 29.75
N ALA A 32 47.26 6.89 29.88
CA ALA A 32 46.40 5.73 30.17
C ALA A 32 46.08 4.99 28.86
N ARG A 33 46.32 3.68 28.86
CA ARG A 33 45.99 2.73 27.78
C ARG A 33 44.52 2.89 27.37
N SER A 34 44.27 3.00 26.07
CA SER A 34 42.93 2.91 25.48
C SER A 34 42.28 1.58 25.86
N GLY A 35 41.28 1.62 26.75
CA GLY A 35 40.37 0.49 26.97
C GLY A 35 39.49 0.25 25.73
N PRO A 36 38.83 -0.91 25.63
CA PRO A 36 37.96 -1.22 24.50
C PRO A 36 36.85 -0.17 24.39
N VAL A 37 36.72 0.43 23.21
CA VAL A 37 35.62 1.34 22.89
C VAL A 37 34.33 0.51 22.87
N ALA A 38 33.51 0.66 23.91
CA ALA A 38 32.17 0.09 23.93
C ALA A 38 31.29 0.89 22.96
N VAL A 39 31.04 0.34 21.77
CA VAL A 39 30.07 0.90 20.83
C VAL A 39 28.71 0.29 21.16
N GLU A 40 27.81 1.07 21.74
CA GLU A 40 26.42 0.67 21.93
C GLU A 40 25.70 0.66 20.58
N LEU A 41 25.44 -0.54 20.05
CA LEU A 41 24.66 -0.73 18.84
C LEU A 41 23.21 -1.05 19.19
N PRO A 42 22.22 -0.49 18.49
CA PRO A 42 20.84 -0.88 18.67
C PRO A 42 20.67 -2.39 18.40
N LEU A 43 19.87 -3.09 19.22
CA LEU A 43 19.67 -4.55 19.16
C LEU A 43 19.41 -5.16 17.76
N PRO A 44 18.73 -4.48 16.80
CA PRO A 44 18.59 -4.99 15.44
C PRO A 44 19.92 -5.06 14.66
N PHE A 45 20.81 -4.09 14.90
CA PHE A 45 22.12 -4.03 14.25
C PHE A 45 23.09 -5.06 14.83
N SER A 46 23.06 -5.30 16.14
CA SER A 46 23.91 -6.33 16.77
C SER A 46 23.55 -7.74 16.30
N TYR A 47 22.26 -8.02 16.07
CA TYR A 47 21.79 -9.27 15.48
C TYR A 47 22.36 -9.51 14.08
N LEU A 48 22.27 -8.50 13.20
CA LEU A 48 22.75 -8.59 11.82
C LEU A 48 24.28 -8.72 11.79
N MET A 49 24.99 -7.95 12.61
CA MET A 49 26.45 -8.01 12.69
C MET A 49 26.94 -9.37 13.18
N ALA A 50 26.30 -9.97 14.18
CA ALA A 50 26.68 -11.30 14.65
C ALA A 50 26.54 -12.37 13.55
N GLN A 51 25.48 -12.30 12.74
CA GLN A 51 25.31 -13.20 11.59
C GLN A 51 26.37 -12.96 10.51
N MET A 52 26.67 -11.69 10.22
CA MET A 52 27.68 -11.32 9.22
C MET A 52 29.09 -11.73 9.64
N LEU A 53 29.44 -11.63 10.93
CA LEU A 53 30.74 -12.08 11.44
C LEU A 53 30.91 -13.60 11.32
N VAL A 54 29.85 -14.38 11.56
CA VAL A 54 29.86 -15.84 11.36
C VAL A 54 30.06 -16.18 9.89
N VAL A 55 29.34 -15.49 8.98
CA VAL A 55 29.49 -15.70 7.54
C VAL A 55 30.88 -15.29 7.05
N GLN A 56 31.37 -14.12 7.48
CA GLN A 56 32.70 -13.62 7.12
C GLN A 56 33.80 -14.60 7.55
N GLN A 57 33.73 -15.10 8.78
CA GLN A 57 34.71 -16.06 9.29
C GLN A 57 34.65 -17.38 8.51
N ALA A 58 33.45 -17.87 8.18
CA ALA A 58 33.30 -19.09 7.39
C ALA A 58 33.90 -18.97 5.97
N VAL A 59 33.75 -17.79 5.34
CA VAL A 59 34.39 -17.48 4.05
C VAL A 59 35.91 -17.43 4.21
N GLN A 60 36.40 -16.77 5.24
CA GLN A 60 37.84 -16.64 5.47
C GLN A 60 38.52 -17.99 5.76
N MET A 61 37.85 -18.89 6.49
CA MET A 61 38.34 -20.26 6.72
C MET A 61 38.47 -21.06 5.42
N ALA A 62 37.60 -20.83 4.44
CA ALA A 62 37.71 -21.46 3.12
C ALA A 62 38.84 -20.84 2.29
N GLU A 63 39.00 -19.52 2.32
CA GLU A 63 40.09 -18.81 1.63
C GLU A 63 41.48 -19.22 2.19
N ASP A 64 41.56 -19.45 3.50
CA ASP A 64 42.78 -19.92 4.18
C ASP A 64 43.03 -21.43 4.00
N GLY A 65 42.17 -22.14 3.26
CA GLY A 65 42.29 -23.58 2.97
C GLY A 65 42.01 -24.50 4.17
N GLN A 66 41.36 -23.99 5.22
CA GLN A 66 41.01 -24.78 6.42
C GLN A 66 39.79 -25.67 6.19
N VAL A 67 38.93 -25.30 5.25
CA VAL A 67 37.77 -26.09 4.78
C VAL A 67 37.69 -26.01 3.26
N GLU A 68 37.19 -27.06 2.60
CA GLU A 68 37.04 -27.07 1.14
C GLU A 68 35.96 -26.10 0.65
N HIS A 69 34.86 -25.97 1.40
CA HIS A 69 33.76 -25.07 1.04
C HIS A 69 33.28 -24.25 2.26
N PRO A 70 33.00 -22.94 2.09
CA PRO A 70 32.59 -22.07 3.20
C PRO A 70 31.25 -22.50 3.85
N ALA A 71 30.42 -23.27 3.14
CA ALA A 71 29.18 -23.82 3.70
C ALA A 71 29.45 -24.79 4.86
N ASP A 72 30.54 -25.56 4.80
CA ASP A 72 30.86 -26.57 5.83
C ASP A 72 31.27 -25.88 7.14
N ALA A 73 32.11 -24.84 7.05
CA ALA A 73 32.43 -23.99 8.19
C ALA A 73 31.21 -23.22 8.69
N LEU A 74 30.34 -22.75 7.79
CA LEU A 74 29.15 -21.99 8.15
C LEU A 74 28.17 -22.82 8.97
N ASP A 75 27.93 -24.09 8.61
CA ASP A 75 27.03 -24.97 9.36
C ASP A 75 27.57 -25.23 10.77
N ALA A 76 28.86 -25.55 10.90
CA ALA A 76 29.50 -25.74 12.21
C ALA A 76 29.44 -24.47 13.08
N MET A 77 29.72 -23.30 12.49
CA MET A 77 29.65 -22.02 13.21
C MET A 77 28.21 -21.61 13.55
N ARG A 78 27.23 -21.91 12.68
CA ARG A 78 25.81 -21.70 12.95
C ARG A 78 25.39 -22.51 14.17
N GLU A 79 25.77 -23.78 14.22
CA GLU A 79 25.46 -24.68 15.34
C GLU A 79 26.06 -24.18 16.64
N ARG A 80 27.31 -23.71 16.60
CA ARG A 80 28.04 -23.25 17.78
C ARG A 80 27.58 -21.88 18.30
N PHE A 81 27.19 -20.96 17.41
CA PHE A 81 27.00 -19.56 17.79
C PHE A 81 25.60 -19.01 17.56
N LEU A 82 24.85 -19.52 16.58
CA LEU A 82 23.60 -18.90 16.11
C LEU A 82 22.34 -19.70 16.46
N LEU A 83 22.47 -20.98 16.86
CA LEU A 83 21.31 -21.79 17.18
C LEU A 83 20.59 -21.35 18.47
N PRO A 84 19.24 -21.38 18.48
CA PRO A 84 18.47 -21.18 19.69
C PRO A 84 18.82 -22.21 20.77
N GLY A 85 19.01 -21.75 22.01
CA GLY A 85 19.30 -22.63 23.16
C GLY A 85 20.78 -22.78 23.48
N VAL A 86 21.69 -22.45 22.56
CA VAL A 86 23.13 -22.46 22.82
C VAL A 86 23.51 -21.34 23.79
N ALA A 87 24.48 -21.60 24.67
CA ALA A 87 25.06 -20.63 25.61
C ALA A 87 26.00 -19.63 24.91
N ALA A 88 25.52 -19.02 23.83
CA ALA A 88 26.23 -18.02 23.05
C ALA A 88 25.61 -16.62 23.22
N PRO A 89 26.38 -15.53 23.05
CA PRO A 89 25.86 -14.16 23.11
C PRO A 89 24.66 -13.91 22.20
N PHE A 90 24.64 -14.53 21.03
CA PHE A 90 23.51 -14.44 20.09
C PHE A 90 22.21 -15.02 20.67
N GLY A 91 22.29 -16.19 21.32
CA GLY A 91 21.16 -16.80 22.02
C GLY A 91 20.62 -15.92 23.15
N TRP A 92 21.50 -15.21 23.86
CA TRP A 92 21.10 -14.27 24.90
C TRP A 92 20.42 -13.01 24.33
N VAL A 93 20.99 -12.38 23.30
CA VAL A 93 20.41 -11.19 22.63
C VAL A 93 19.05 -11.51 21.99
N THR A 94 18.90 -12.67 21.37
CA THR A 94 17.62 -13.11 20.77
C THR A 94 16.55 -13.37 21.82
N ARG A 95 16.92 -13.96 22.98
CA ARG A 95 16.01 -14.10 24.13
C ARG A 95 15.59 -12.74 24.68
N LEU A 96 16.52 -11.79 24.87
CA LEU A 96 16.20 -10.42 25.31
C LEU A 96 15.28 -9.70 24.33
N ARG A 97 15.53 -9.83 23.02
CA ARG A 97 14.63 -9.28 21.98
C ARG A 97 13.24 -9.89 22.08
N THR A 98 13.14 -11.20 22.29
CA THR A 98 11.85 -11.89 22.42
C THR A 98 11.11 -11.46 23.69
N PHE A 99 11.83 -11.34 24.80
CA PHE A 99 11.32 -10.81 26.05
C PHE A 99 10.84 -9.36 25.88
N GLY A 100 11.66 -8.47 25.32
CA GLY A 100 11.28 -7.08 25.05
C GLY A 100 10.08 -6.96 24.11
N LYS A 101 9.96 -7.85 23.11
CA LYS A 101 8.78 -7.94 22.26
C LYS A 101 7.54 -8.41 23.02
N ARG A 102 7.69 -9.36 23.96
CA ARG A 102 6.60 -9.81 24.84
C ARG A 102 6.15 -8.65 25.72
N VAL A 103 7.07 -7.98 26.42
CA VAL A 103 6.80 -6.78 27.22
C VAL A 103 6.10 -5.72 26.36
N GLN A 104 6.60 -5.39 25.17
CA GLN A 104 5.93 -4.44 24.27
C GLN A 104 4.50 -4.86 23.90
N ASN A 105 4.24 -6.15 23.72
CA ASN A 105 2.92 -6.66 23.35
C ASN A 105 1.95 -6.77 24.54
N THR A 106 2.46 -7.00 25.76
CA THR A 106 1.67 -7.18 26.97
C THR A 106 1.53 -5.90 27.80
N THR A 107 2.46 -4.95 27.65
CA THR A 107 2.39 -3.65 28.31
C THR A 107 1.50 -2.73 27.49
N THR A 108 0.35 -2.38 28.04
CA THR A 108 -0.52 -1.33 27.50
C THR A 108 0.26 -0.03 27.45
N SER A 109 0.71 0.37 26.25
CA SER A 109 1.23 1.72 26.05
C SER A 109 0.10 2.70 26.37
N LEU A 110 0.39 3.77 27.14
CA LEU A 110 -0.55 4.87 27.36
C LEU A 110 -1.19 5.26 26.01
N GLY A 111 -2.51 5.11 25.92
CA GLY A 111 -3.25 5.34 24.70
C GLY A 111 -3.21 6.83 24.36
N TYR A 112 -2.46 7.22 23.33
CA TYR A 112 -2.43 8.61 22.85
C TYR A 112 -3.71 9.03 22.10
N VAL A 113 -4.75 8.21 22.11
CA VAL A 113 -6.00 8.38 21.35
C VAL A 113 -7.11 8.67 22.35
N TYR A 114 -7.65 9.88 22.31
CA TYR A 114 -8.75 10.32 23.15
C TYR A 114 -9.96 10.62 22.28
N TRP A 115 -11.14 10.29 22.79
CA TRP A 115 -12.42 10.63 22.18
C TRP A 115 -13.13 11.64 23.05
N SER A 116 -13.83 12.59 22.44
CA SER A 116 -14.84 13.38 23.14
C SER A 116 -15.96 12.47 23.69
N ASP A 117 -16.70 12.96 24.68
CA ASP A 117 -17.77 12.20 25.33
C ASP A 117 -18.86 11.73 24.34
N ASP A 118 -19.14 12.54 23.31
CA ASP A 118 -20.06 12.24 22.21
C ASP A 118 -19.47 11.33 21.12
N GLN A 119 -18.19 10.95 21.27
CA GLN A 119 -17.41 10.16 20.32
C GLN A 119 -17.33 10.80 18.92
N GLN A 120 -17.58 12.10 18.77
CA GLN A 120 -17.54 12.80 17.48
C GLN A 120 -16.21 13.49 17.19
N THR A 121 -15.29 13.56 18.15
CA THR A 121 -13.99 14.19 17.99
C THR A 121 -12.88 13.27 18.47
N LEU A 122 -11.97 12.96 17.56
CA LEU A 122 -10.76 12.22 17.84
C LEU A 122 -9.60 13.19 18.12
N SER A 123 -8.92 12.98 19.24
CA SER A 123 -7.66 13.64 19.56
C SER A 123 -6.51 12.62 19.60
N TYR A 124 -5.49 12.83 18.77
CA TYR A 124 -4.30 11.98 18.73
C TYR A 124 -3.04 12.80 18.47
N ARG A 125 -2.21 12.98 19.50
CA ARG A 125 -1.07 13.93 19.49
C ARG A 125 -1.57 15.35 19.14
N GLU A 126 -1.04 15.97 18.09
CA GLU A 126 -1.45 17.30 17.60
C GLU A 126 -2.69 17.24 16.67
N LEU A 127 -3.20 16.05 16.35
CA LEU A 127 -4.37 15.90 15.49
C LEU A 127 -5.64 16.02 16.33
N HIS A 128 -6.46 17.02 16.03
CA HIS A 128 -7.86 17.10 16.45
C HIS A 128 -8.73 16.97 15.20
N LEU A 129 -9.54 15.92 15.14
CA LEU A 129 -10.31 15.58 13.96
C LEU A 129 -11.74 15.23 14.37
N SER A 130 -12.70 16.08 13.98
CA SER A 130 -14.11 15.74 14.11
C SER A 130 -14.54 14.79 13.00
N ILE A 131 -15.49 13.89 13.29
CA ILE A 131 -16.04 12.95 12.31
C ILE A 131 -16.74 13.69 11.16
N ALA A 132 -17.47 14.77 11.47
CA ALA A 132 -18.06 15.64 10.47
C ALA A 132 -16.99 16.32 9.58
N GLY A 133 -15.90 16.80 10.18
CA GLY A 133 -14.77 17.39 9.47
C GLY A 133 -14.09 16.39 8.55
N LEU A 134 -13.88 15.15 9.01
CA LEU A 134 -13.34 14.06 8.19
C LEU A 134 -14.24 13.74 6.99
N ARG A 135 -15.55 13.58 7.21
CA ARG A 135 -16.51 13.29 6.13
C ARG A 135 -16.52 14.40 5.08
N ARG A 136 -16.55 15.66 5.53
CA ARG A 136 -16.47 16.82 4.65
C ARG A 136 -15.16 16.81 3.86
N PHE A 137 -14.03 16.57 4.54
CA PHE A 137 -12.73 16.49 3.88
C PHE A 137 -12.70 15.42 2.80
N VAL A 138 -13.08 14.18 3.11
CA VAL A 138 -13.11 13.09 2.13
C VAL A 138 -14.00 13.44 0.94
N ARG A 139 -15.19 13.98 1.18
CA ARG A 139 -16.10 14.43 0.12
C ARG A 139 -15.44 15.47 -0.79
N THR A 140 -14.87 16.53 -0.20
CA THR A 140 -14.17 17.58 -0.96
C THR A 140 -13.03 17.00 -1.79
N GLN A 141 -12.25 16.06 -1.24
CA GLN A 141 -11.16 15.44 -1.98
C GLN A 141 -11.66 14.60 -3.17
N VAL A 142 -12.79 13.91 -3.02
CA VAL A 142 -13.46 13.19 -4.13
C VAL A 142 -13.97 14.16 -5.19
N GLU A 143 -14.66 15.23 -4.80
CA GLU A 143 -15.16 16.27 -5.71
C GLU A 143 -14.02 16.93 -6.51
N LEU A 144 -12.89 17.25 -5.86
CA LEU A 144 -11.70 17.78 -6.53
C LEU A 144 -11.10 16.77 -7.52
N THR A 145 -11.14 15.47 -7.19
CA THR A 145 -10.65 14.42 -8.09
C THR A 145 -11.56 14.25 -9.30
N GLN A 146 -12.88 14.30 -9.08
CA GLN A 146 -13.89 14.27 -10.14
C GLN A 146 -13.71 15.46 -11.06
N HIS A 147 -13.58 16.68 -10.53
CA HIS A 147 -13.36 17.87 -11.34
C HIS A 147 -12.09 17.77 -12.20
N LYS A 148 -10.98 17.27 -11.64
CA LYS A 148 -9.77 16.99 -12.41
C LYS A 148 -10.00 15.97 -13.51
N LEU A 149 -10.79 14.91 -13.26
CA LEU A 149 -11.13 13.94 -14.30
C LEU A 149 -11.96 14.58 -15.42
N GLU A 150 -12.92 15.45 -15.08
CA GLU A 150 -13.76 16.14 -16.06
C GLU A 150 -12.93 16.99 -17.03
N GLN A 151 -11.92 17.69 -16.51
CA GLN A 151 -10.97 18.45 -17.35
C GLN A 151 -10.26 17.54 -18.37
N LEU A 152 -9.91 16.33 -17.96
CA LEU A 152 -9.20 15.36 -18.83
C LEU A 152 -10.06 14.77 -19.95
N PHE A 153 -11.39 14.93 -19.90
CA PHE A 153 -12.28 14.53 -20.99
C PHE A 153 -12.35 15.56 -22.13
N LEU A 154 -11.75 16.74 -21.95
CA LEU A 154 -11.74 17.82 -22.95
C LEU A 154 -13.17 18.21 -23.38
N VAL A 155 -14.08 18.30 -22.40
CA VAL A 155 -15.47 18.75 -22.59
C VAL A 155 -15.49 20.28 -22.53
N HIS A 156 -16.03 20.93 -23.55
CA HIS A 156 -16.22 22.39 -23.54
C HIS A 156 -17.34 22.79 -22.57
N GLU A 157 -17.30 24.02 -22.05
CA GLU A 157 -18.32 24.51 -21.09
C GLU A 157 -19.75 24.49 -21.67
N GLU A 158 -19.89 24.60 -22.99
CA GLU A 158 -21.17 24.54 -23.70
C GLU A 158 -21.65 23.11 -24.00
N GLU A 159 -20.79 22.11 -23.85
CA GLU A 159 -21.13 20.72 -24.09
C GLU A 159 -21.67 20.05 -22.82
N ALA A 160 -22.82 19.39 -22.93
CA ALA A 160 -23.32 18.58 -21.84
C ALA A 160 -22.46 17.31 -21.69
N ARG A 161 -21.80 17.16 -20.54
CA ARG A 161 -21.00 15.98 -20.19
C ARG A 161 -21.70 14.66 -20.50
N GLU A 162 -22.99 14.56 -20.17
CA GLU A 162 -23.76 13.31 -20.35
C GLU A 162 -23.96 12.91 -21.81
N VAL A 163 -23.84 13.86 -22.73
CA VAL A 163 -23.93 13.64 -24.18
C VAL A 163 -22.57 13.23 -24.72
N VAL A 164 -21.50 13.84 -24.23
CA VAL A 164 -20.14 13.64 -24.71
C VAL A 164 -19.48 12.41 -24.11
N VAL A 165 -19.44 12.33 -22.78
CA VAL A 165 -18.67 11.33 -22.05
C VAL A 165 -19.48 10.02 -21.98
N PRO A 166 -18.93 8.90 -22.46
CA PRO A 166 -19.65 7.64 -22.45
C PRO A 166 -20.00 7.20 -21.03
N ARG A 167 -21.26 6.85 -20.80
CA ARG A 167 -21.74 6.40 -19.48
C ARG A 167 -21.10 5.07 -19.10
N LEU A 168 -20.47 5.04 -17.93
CA LEU A 168 -19.88 3.84 -17.35
C LEU A 168 -20.91 3.05 -16.52
N ALA A 169 -21.34 1.90 -17.03
CA ALA A 169 -22.15 0.96 -16.26
C ALA A 169 -21.27 0.09 -15.35
N LEU A 170 -20.68 0.69 -14.31
CA LEU A 170 -19.69 0.03 -13.45
C LEU A 170 -20.17 -1.32 -12.88
N ALA A 171 -21.46 -1.42 -12.53
CA ALA A 171 -22.09 -2.64 -12.01
C ALA A 171 -22.11 -3.83 -12.99
N GLN A 172 -21.94 -3.60 -14.29
CA GLN A 172 -21.89 -4.64 -15.31
C GLN A 172 -20.47 -5.17 -15.55
N LEU A 173 -19.45 -4.49 -15.02
CA LEU A 173 -18.07 -4.92 -15.15
C LEU A 173 -17.75 -6.02 -14.16
N ALA A 174 -16.94 -6.98 -14.60
CA ALA A 174 -16.40 -8.05 -13.76
C ALA A 174 -15.01 -8.45 -14.24
N ASP A 175 -14.18 -8.96 -13.33
CA ASP A 175 -12.84 -9.43 -13.67
C ASP A 175 -12.60 -10.85 -13.16
N SER A 176 -11.82 -11.63 -13.91
CA SER A 176 -11.38 -12.96 -13.48
C SER A 176 -9.95 -12.90 -12.96
N PRO A 177 -9.73 -13.15 -11.65
CA PRO A 177 -8.40 -13.04 -11.06
C PRO A 177 -7.47 -14.19 -11.46
N THR A 178 -7.98 -15.24 -12.11
CA THR A 178 -7.17 -16.38 -12.60
C THR A 178 -6.48 -16.10 -13.94
N ASN A 179 -6.85 -15.01 -14.64
CA ASN A 179 -6.21 -14.67 -15.90
C ASN A 179 -4.85 -14.02 -15.68
N ASN A 180 -3.82 -14.70 -16.19
CA ASN A 180 -2.40 -14.41 -16.00
C ASN A 180 -1.71 -13.97 -17.30
N GLN A 181 -2.47 -13.76 -18.37
CA GLN A 181 -1.93 -13.33 -19.66
C GLN A 181 -1.19 -11.99 -19.49
N ARG A 182 -0.03 -11.87 -20.12
CA ARG A 182 0.76 -10.64 -20.14
C ARG A 182 -0.08 -9.49 -20.68
N GLY A 183 -0.02 -8.34 -20.01
CA GLY A 183 -0.76 -7.15 -20.44
C GLY A 183 -2.24 -7.17 -20.04
N TRP A 184 -2.76 -8.30 -19.55
CA TRP A 184 -4.17 -8.44 -19.20
C TRP A 184 -4.60 -7.50 -18.08
N ASN A 185 -5.78 -6.92 -18.26
CA ASN A 185 -6.60 -6.25 -17.26
C ASN A 185 -8.08 -6.48 -17.59
N PHE A 186 -8.98 -6.05 -16.71
CA PHE A 186 -10.42 -6.26 -16.87
C PHE A 186 -10.98 -5.65 -18.17
N LEU A 187 -10.36 -4.61 -18.75
CA LEU A 187 -10.85 -3.96 -19.97
C LEU A 187 -10.75 -4.87 -21.21
N GLN A 188 -9.89 -5.90 -21.16
CA GLN A 188 -9.73 -6.89 -22.23
C GLN A 188 -10.71 -8.06 -22.14
N ALA A 189 -11.51 -8.14 -21.07
CA ALA A 189 -12.50 -9.21 -20.93
C ALA A 189 -13.64 -9.02 -21.94
N PRO A 190 -13.98 -10.04 -22.77
CA PRO A 190 -15.00 -9.89 -23.81
C PRO A 190 -16.36 -9.37 -23.32
N GLN A 191 -16.77 -9.77 -22.11
CA GLN A 191 -18.00 -9.28 -21.47
C GLN A 191 -17.94 -7.79 -21.15
N ASN A 192 -16.79 -7.28 -20.71
CA ASN A 192 -16.59 -5.87 -20.40
C ASN A 192 -16.48 -5.05 -21.69
N CYS A 193 -15.85 -5.58 -22.75
CA CYS A 193 -15.84 -4.93 -24.05
C CYS A 193 -17.26 -4.73 -24.62
N LYS A 194 -18.20 -5.63 -24.33
CA LYS A 194 -19.62 -5.48 -24.71
C LYS A 194 -20.38 -4.50 -23.81
N ALA A 195 -20.05 -4.42 -22.53
CA ALA A 195 -20.69 -3.52 -21.58
C ALA A 195 -20.21 -2.06 -21.72
N LEU A 196 -18.99 -1.86 -22.22
CA LEU A 196 -18.43 -0.53 -22.48
C LEU A 196 -18.93 -0.01 -23.85
N PRO A 197 -19.56 1.16 -23.90
CA PRO A 197 -20.20 1.69 -25.11
C PRO A 197 -19.24 2.15 -26.21
N THR A 198 -17.92 2.16 -25.95
CA THR A 198 -16.93 2.63 -26.91
C THR A 198 -15.57 1.96 -26.74
N THR A 199 -14.77 2.01 -27.81
CA THR A 199 -13.36 1.62 -27.81
C THR A 199 -12.53 2.70 -27.14
N GLY A 200 -12.15 2.46 -25.89
CA GLY A 200 -11.45 3.45 -25.07
C GLY A 200 -10.12 3.95 -25.66
N GLU A 201 -9.42 3.10 -26.42
CA GLU A 201 -8.18 3.47 -27.11
C GLU A 201 -8.34 4.58 -28.14
N ARG A 202 -9.53 4.73 -28.72
CA ARG A 202 -9.79 5.70 -29.79
C ARG A 202 -10.70 6.83 -29.36
N TRP A 203 -11.57 6.65 -28.37
CA TRP A 203 -12.63 7.62 -28.08
C TRP A 203 -12.14 9.08 -27.93
N LEU A 204 -11.14 9.33 -27.08
CA LEU A 204 -10.64 10.69 -26.86
C LEU A 204 -9.74 11.17 -28.02
N LEU A 205 -9.06 10.24 -28.69
CA LEU A 205 -8.26 10.53 -29.89
C LEU A 205 -9.15 10.99 -31.05
N ASP A 206 -10.20 10.23 -31.35
CA ASP A 206 -11.19 10.54 -32.36
C ASP A 206 -11.82 11.90 -32.05
N ARG A 207 -12.22 12.14 -30.79
CA ARG A 207 -12.76 13.43 -30.36
C ARG A 207 -11.83 14.60 -30.65
N VAL A 208 -10.53 14.49 -30.35
CA VAL A 208 -9.55 15.54 -30.66
C VAL A 208 -9.43 15.76 -32.17
N LEU A 209 -9.48 14.70 -32.97
CA LEU A 209 -9.30 14.77 -34.42
C LEU A 209 -10.57 15.20 -35.19
N THR A 210 -11.77 14.95 -34.64
CA THR A 210 -13.05 15.27 -35.30
C THR A 210 -13.63 16.60 -34.88
N THR A 211 -13.28 17.11 -33.70
CA THR A 211 -13.78 18.39 -33.21
C THR A 211 -12.87 19.52 -33.67
N ASP A 212 -13.36 20.40 -34.55
CA ASP A 212 -12.55 21.46 -35.19
C ASP A 212 -11.74 22.30 -34.20
N ARG A 213 -12.36 22.72 -33.08
CA ARG A 213 -11.68 23.50 -32.03
C ARG A 213 -10.51 22.74 -31.42
N LEU A 214 -10.73 21.48 -31.00
CA LEU A 214 -9.69 20.65 -30.40
C LEU A 214 -8.61 20.31 -31.42
N ARG A 215 -8.99 20.03 -32.67
CA ARG A 215 -8.04 19.75 -33.74
C ARG A 215 -7.12 20.94 -33.99
N ALA A 216 -7.67 22.15 -34.07
CA ALA A 216 -6.89 23.37 -34.28
C ALA A 216 -5.97 23.68 -33.09
N GLU A 217 -6.36 23.30 -31.88
CA GLU A 217 -5.57 23.49 -30.65
C GLU A 217 -4.45 22.46 -30.52
N TRP A 218 -4.72 21.18 -30.81
CA TRP A 218 -3.81 20.06 -30.52
C TRP A 218 -2.87 19.71 -31.67
N VAL A 219 -3.22 20.10 -32.89
CA VAL A 219 -2.62 19.54 -34.10
C VAL A 219 -2.40 20.62 -35.16
N ALA A 220 -1.20 20.64 -35.72
CA ALA A 220 -0.86 21.41 -36.90
C ALA A 220 -0.60 20.47 -38.10
N VAL A 221 -0.82 20.99 -39.31
CA VAL A 221 -0.40 20.31 -40.54
C VAL A 221 0.90 20.94 -41.00
N ARG A 222 1.98 20.16 -41.05
CA ARG A 222 3.28 20.65 -41.50
C ARG A 222 3.20 21.01 -43.00
N PRO A 223 3.58 22.24 -43.41
CA PRO A 223 3.44 22.67 -44.80
C PRO A 223 4.30 21.89 -45.80
N SER A 224 5.40 21.26 -45.35
CA SER A 224 6.38 20.62 -46.24
C SER A 224 5.97 19.25 -46.75
N ASP A 225 5.26 18.46 -45.94
CA ASP A 225 4.95 17.05 -46.22
C ASP A 225 3.48 16.70 -45.90
N HIS A 226 2.67 17.70 -45.55
CA HIS A 226 1.28 17.57 -45.11
C HIS A 226 1.10 16.59 -43.94
N GLN A 227 2.15 16.33 -43.16
CA GLN A 227 2.04 15.47 -41.99
C GLN A 227 1.34 16.18 -40.84
N VAL A 228 0.54 15.39 -40.13
CA VAL A 228 -0.12 15.77 -38.88
C VAL A 228 0.94 15.79 -37.78
N VAL A 229 1.16 16.96 -37.19
CA VAL A 229 2.10 17.18 -36.09
C VAL A 229 1.33 17.59 -34.85
N TRP A 230 1.57 16.90 -33.74
CA TRP A 230 0.97 17.21 -32.45
C TRP A 230 1.71 18.37 -31.79
N ASP A 231 0.97 19.34 -31.23
CA ASP A 231 1.56 20.42 -30.46
C ASP A 231 2.10 19.88 -29.14
N THR A 232 3.43 19.90 -29.00
CA THR A 232 4.11 19.37 -27.82
C THR A 232 3.78 20.13 -26.54
N ALA A 233 3.50 21.44 -26.60
CA ALA A 233 3.17 22.22 -25.43
C ALA A 233 1.78 21.84 -24.88
N VAL A 234 0.80 21.65 -25.77
CA VAL A 234 -0.55 21.19 -25.40
C VAL A 234 -0.51 19.76 -24.87
N VAL A 235 0.28 18.89 -25.48
CA VAL A 235 0.47 17.51 -25.00
C VAL A 235 1.12 17.50 -23.61
N ASP A 236 2.17 18.30 -23.39
CA ASP A 236 2.85 18.38 -22.09
C ASP A 236 1.92 18.90 -20.99
N ASP A 237 1.13 19.94 -21.28
CA ASP A 237 0.12 20.47 -20.36
C ASP A 237 -0.91 19.39 -19.99
N TYR A 238 -1.44 18.66 -20.98
CA TYR A 238 -2.37 17.56 -20.71
C TYR A 238 -1.73 16.46 -19.85
N LEU A 239 -0.50 16.04 -20.15
CA LEU A 239 0.20 15.02 -19.36
C LEU A 239 0.46 15.51 -17.92
N GLN A 240 0.71 16.80 -17.72
CA GLN A 240 0.82 17.40 -16.40
C GLN A 240 -0.53 17.42 -15.66
N GLN A 241 -1.64 17.69 -16.35
CA GLN A 241 -2.98 17.56 -15.79
C GLN A 241 -3.27 16.10 -15.35
N VAL A 242 -2.85 15.11 -16.15
CA VAL A 242 -2.96 13.69 -15.81
C VAL A 242 -2.13 13.35 -14.55
N ASP A 243 -0.90 13.84 -14.42
CA ASP A 243 -0.07 13.67 -13.19
C ASP A 243 -0.78 14.28 -11.97
N GLY A 244 -1.35 15.47 -12.12
CA GLY A 244 -2.13 16.15 -11.08
C GLY A 244 -3.42 15.42 -10.68
N PHE A 245 -4.11 14.81 -11.64
CA PHE A 245 -5.26 13.93 -11.37
C PHE A 245 -4.83 12.68 -10.61
N LEU A 246 -3.75 12.01 -11.04
CA LEU A 246 -3.24 10.81 -10.39
C LEU A 246 -2.75 11.06 -8.95
N GLU A 247 -2.16 12.23 -8.69
CA GLU A 247 -1.77 12.64 -7.34
C GLU A 247 -2.99 12.78 -6.41
N GLN A 248 -4.08 13.37 -6.92
CA GLN A 248 -5.32 13.49 -6.18
C GLN A 248 -6.01 12.12 -6.00
N LEU A 249 -6.01 11.29 -7.05
CA LEU A 249 -6.52 9.92 -7.03
C LEU A 249 -5.82 9.06 -5.96
N LEU A 250 -4.49 9.22 -5.83
CA LEU A 250 -3.69 8.54 -4.80
C LEU A 250 -4.21 8.83 -3.40
N LEU A 251 -4.56 10.09 -3.13
CA LEU A 251 -5.08 10.50 -1.84
C LEU A 251 -6.47 9.92 -1.58
N VAL A 252 -7.42 10.06 -2.52
CA VAL A 252 -8.79 9.55 -2.29
C VAL A 252 -8.81 8.03 -2.18
N VAL A 253 -8.00 7.31 -2.95
CA VAL A 253 -7.82 5.86 -2.80
C VAL A 253 -7.28 5.52 -1.41
N HIS A 254 -6.32 6.29 -0.89
CA HIS A 254 -5.74 6.08 0.44
C HIS A 254 -6.73 6.32 1.58
N LEU A 255 -7.63 7.30 1.44
CA LEU A 255 -8.64 7.66 2.44
C LEU A 255 -9.84 6.71 2.42
N THR A 256 -10.26 6.25 1.24
CA THR A 256 -11.54 5.56 1.04
C THR A 256 -11.43 4.05 0.96
N GLY A 257 -10.26 3.48 0.63
CA GLY A 257 -10.09 2.02 0.45
C GLY A 257 -10.13 1.17 1.73
N GLY A 258 -10.75 1.65 2.82
CA GLY A 258 -10.75 0.98 4.12
C GLY A 258 -9.47 1.24 4.91
N GLN A 259 -8.91 0.20 5.54
CA GLN A 259 -7.72 0.36 6.38
C GLN A 259 -6.55 0.90 5.54
N PRO A 260 -5.95 2.05 5.91
CA PRO A 260 -4.95 2.69 5.09
C PRO A 260 -3.75 1.76 4.83
N ALA A 261 -3.53 1.43 3.56
CA ALA A 261 -2.34 0.70 3.11
C ALA A 261 -1.07 1.51 3.42
N ARG A 262 0.08 0.84 3.56
CA ARG A 262 1.34 1.60 3.62
C ARG A 262 1.57 2.30 2.29
N ALA A 263 2.20 3.47 2.32
CA ALA A 263 2.53 4.23 1.12
C ALA A 263 3.23 3.37 0.05
N THR A 264 4.20 2.55 0.47
CA THR A 264 4.93 1.64 -0.41
C THR A 264 4.07 0.51 -0.99
N GLU A 265 3.10 -0.01 -0.22
CA GLU A 265 2.16 -1.02 -0.69
C GLU A 265 1.20 -0.40 -1.72
N LEU A 266 0.69 0.79 -1.44
CA LEU A 266 -0.26 1.50 -2.30
C LEU A 266 0.36 1.88 -3.65
N LEU A 267 1.55 2.49 -3.64
CA LEU A 267 2.25 2.91 -4.86
C LEU A 267 2.72 1.72 -5.71
N SER A 268 2.81 0.52 -5.13
CA SER A 268 3.17 -0.70 -5.85
C SER A 268 2.01 -1.33 -6.63
N ILE A 269 0.79 -0.78 -6.53
CA ILE A 269 -0.40 -1.26 -7.21
C ILE A 269 -0.20 -1.22 -8.72
N ARG A 270 -0.52 -2.34 -9.37
CA ARG A 270 -0.48 -2.51 -10.82
C ARG A 270 -1.88 -2.67 -11.41
N HIS A 271 -2.14 -2.04 -12.54
CA HIS A 271 -3.40 -2.20 -13.28
C HIS A 271 -3.35 -3.30 -14.35
N SER A 272 -2.17 -3.82 -14.68
CA SER A 272 -1.97 -4.82 -15.74
C SER A 272 -0.94 -5.88 -15.34
N ASN A 273 -1.14 -7.11 -15.83
CA ASN A 273 -0.24 -8.25 -15.61
C ASN A 273 1.12 -8.06 -16.33
N THR A 274 2.22 -8.46 -15.69
CA THR A 274 3.59 -8.28 -16.23
C THR A 274 4.28 -9.60 -16.60
N VAL A 275 5.33 -9.51 -17.43
CA VAL A 275 6.10 -10.66 -17.99
C VAL A 275 6.78 -11.49 -16.89
N CYS A 276 7.24 -10.85 -15.82
CA CYS A 276 7.94 -11.53 -14.73
C CYS A 276 6.99 -12.22 -13.72
N GLY A 277 5.81 -12.66 -14.18
CA GLY A 277 4.82 -13.37 -13.37
C GLY A 277 4.18 -12.53 -12.25
N ARG A 278 4.30 -11.20 -12.28
CA ARG A 278 3.65 -10.33 -11.29
C ARG A 278 2.27 -9.97 -11.79
N HIS A 279 1.24 -10.46 -11.10
CA HIS A 279 -0.15 -10.13 -11.39
C HIS A 279 -0.45 -8.66 -11.16
N ARG A 280 -1.50 -8.19 -11.82
CA ARG A 280 -2.16 -6.93 -11.48
C ARG A 280 -2.66 -6.96 -10.03
N SER A 281 -2.82 -5.77 -9.47
CA SER A 281 -3.36 -5.53 -8.13
C SER A 281 -4.79 -5.00 -8.19
N ILE A 282 -5.27 -4.57 -9.37
CA ILE A 282 -6.61 -4.01 -9.57
C ILE A 282 -7.52 -5.06 -10.20
N PHE A 283 -8.68 -5.27 -9.60
CA PHE A 283 -9.73 -6.18 -10.03
C PHE A 283 -11.09 -5.50 -9.95
N ILE A 284 -12.06 -6.01 -10.71
CA ILE A 284 -13.46 -5.62 -10.59
C ILE A 284 -14.25 -6.75 -9.94
N GLU A 285 -14.87 -6.46 -8.81
CA GLU A 285 -15.70 -7.41 -8.06
C GLU A 285 -16.98 -6.71 -7.60
N HIS A 286 -18.14 -7.27 -7.97
CA HIS A 286 -19.46 -6.74 -7.60
C HIS A 286 -19.67 -5.26 -8.01
N GLY A 287 -19.13 -4.85 -9.17
CA GLY A 287 -19.23 -3.47 -9.62
C GLY A 287 -18.40 -2.48 -8.80
N LEU A 288 -17.36 -2.93 -8.10
CA LEU A 288 -16.41 -2.08 -7.38
C LEU A 288 -14.99 -2.44 -7.78
N VAL A 289 -14.11 -1.46 -7.72
CA VAL A 289 -12.67 -1.69 -7.84
C VAL A 289 -12.16 -2.27 -6.52
N SER A 290 -11.53 -3.44 -6.62
CA SER A 290 -10.81 -4.12 -5.54
C SER A 290 -9.31 -4.00 -5.79
N MET A 291 -8.60 -3.50 -4.79
CA MET A 291 -7.14 -3.44 -4.75
C MET A 291 -6.62 -4.56 -3.86
N VAL A 292 -5.73 -5.37 -4.42
CA VAL A 292 -5.11 -6.47 -3.70
C VAL A 292 -3.62 -6.22 -3.51
N THR A 293 -3.23 -6.14 -2.25
CA THR A 293 -1.84 -5.92 -1.85
C THR A 293 -1.34 -7.11 -1.03
N THR A 294 -0.12 -7.55 -1.31
CA THR A 294 0.55 -8.59 -0.52
C THR A 294 1.43 -7.98 0.56
N TYR A 295 1.30 -8.45 1.79
CA TYR A 295 2.12 -8.06 2.92
C TYR A 295 3.13 -9.16 3.27
N HIS A 296 4.43 -8.83 3.20
CA HIS A 296 5.53 -9.78 3.40
C HIS A 296 6.30 -9.58 4.73
N LYS A 297 5.88 -8.65 5.60
CA LYS A 297 6.58 -8.47 6.90
C LYS A 297 6.29 -9.66 7.79
N GLY A 298 7.33 -10.42 8.12
CA GLY A 298 7.22 -11.64 8.92
C GLY A 298 7.18 -12.93 8.10
N TYR A 299 7.33 -12.86 6.77
CA TYR A 299 7.43 -14.06 5.92
C TYR A 299 8.50 -15.03 6.42
N SER A 300 9.66 -14.52 6.85
CA SER A 300 10.73 -15.34 7.44
C SER A 300 10.36 -16.02 8.76
N MET A 301 9.26 -15.61 9.41
CA MET A 301 8.78 -16.22 10.66
C MET A 301 7.50 -17.06 10.47
N THR A 302 6.62 -16.71 9.52
CA THR A 302 5.32 -17.38 9.34
C THR A 302 5.24 -18.21 8.05
N ASN A 303 6.21 -18.06 7.15
CA ASN A 303 6.24 -18.63 5.79
C ASN A 303 4.95 -18.44 4.97
N SER A 304 4.12 -17.49 5.37
CA SER A 304 2.83 -17.17 4.75
C SER A 304 2.80 -15.71 4.33
N THR A 305 2.28 -15.45 3.13
CA THR A 305 2.08 -14.08 2.64
C THR A 305 0.63 -13.69 2.86
N LYS A 306 0.42 -12.55 3.51
CA LYS A 306 -0.95 -12.06 3.76
C LYS A 306 -1.46 -11.27 2.57
N ILE A 307 -2.55 -11.75 1.97
CA ILE A 307 -3.26 -11.08 0.89
C ILE A 307 -4.37 -10.22 1.50
N ILE A 308 -4.32 -8.91 1.25
CA ILE A 308 -5.30 -7.96 1.79
C ILE A 308 -6.08 -7.36 0.63
N HIS A 309 -7.40 -7.57 0.64
CA HIS A 309 -8.33 -6.95 -0.29
C HIS A 309 -8.83 -5.61 0.28
N ARG A 310 -8.91 -4.59 -0.57
CA ARG A 310 -9.46 -3.28 -0.25
C ARG A 310 -10.38 -2.85 -1.36
N TYR A 311 -11.65 -2.67 -1.06
CA TYR A 311 -12.63 -2.20 -2.02
C TYR A 311 -12.72 -0.68 -1.95
N LEU A 312 -12.87 -0.04 -3.11
CA LEU A 312 -13.13 1.39 -3.23
C LEU A 312 -14.65 1.64 -3.27
N PRO A 313 -15.14 2.81 -2.80
CA PRO A 313 -16.52 3.20 -3.02
C PRO A 313 -16.80 3.37 -4.52
N ALA A 314 -18.08 3.39 -4.92
CA ALA A 314 -18.47 3.42 -6.33
C ALA A 314 -17.91 4.66 -7.03
N GLU A 315 -18.00 5.81 -6.38
CA GLU A 315 -17.54 7.11 -6.87
C GLU A 315 -16.04 7.10 -7.18
N VAL A 316 -15.22 6.47 -6.32
CA VAL A 316 -13.77 6.36 -6.54
C VAL A 316 -13.44 5.22 -7.51
N SER A 317 -14.23 4.16 -7.53
CA SER A 317 -14.11 3.07 -8.50
C SER A 317 -14.32 3.59 -9.93
N GLU A 318 -15.31 4.45 -10.15
CA GLU A 318 -15.54 5.10 -11.44
C GLU A 318 -14.33 5.91 -11.89
N LEU A 319 -13.72 6.70 -10.99
CA LEU A 319 -12.51 7.47 -11.30
C LEU A 319 -11.37 6.59 -11.82
N VAL A 320 -11.12 5.47 -11.14
CA VAL A 320 -10.08 4.50 -11.54
C VAL A 320 -10.42 3.87 -12.89
N VAL A 321 -11.67 3.49 -13.12
CA VAL A 321 -12.09 2.83 -14.36
C VAL A 321 -12.04 3.80 -15.55
N TYR A 322 -12.55 5.03 -15.42
CA TYR A 322 -12.44 6.04 -16.48
C TYR A 322 -10.98 6.36 -16.81
N TYR A 323 -10.13 6.47 -15.78
CA TYR A 323 -8.70 6.67 -16.00
C TYR A 323 -8.10 5.54 -16.83
N LEU A 324 -8.32 4.28 -16.45
CA LEU A 324 -7.76 3.14 -17.17
C LEU A 324 -8.37 2.94 -18.56
N TRP A 325 -9.64 3.30 -18.74
CA TRP A 325 -10.40 3.08 -19.97
C TRP A 325 -10.21 4.17 -21.02
N LEU A 326 -10.29 5.45 -20.64
CA LEU A 326 -10.32 6.57 -21.60
C LEU A 326 -9.05 7.43 -21.53
N ILE A 327 -8.61 7.78 -20.32
CA ILE A 327 -7.52 8.75 -20.13
C ILE A 327 -6.15 8.13 -20.42
N LEU A 328 -5.85 6.98 -19.82
CA LEU A 328 -4.55 6.33 -19.95
C LEU A 328 -4.23 5.92 -21.40
N PRO A 329 -5.16 5.33 -22.17
CA PRO A 329 -4.90 5.02 -23.58
C PRO A 329 -4.63 6.28 -24.41
N PHE A 330 -5.40 7.34 -24.20
CA PHE A 330 -5.19 8.61 -24.88
C PHE A 330 -3.85 9.25 -24.51
N ALA A 331 -3.52 9.36 -23.22
CA ALA A 331 -2.24 9.88 -22.76
C ALA A 331 -1.05 9.12 -23.36
N ARG A 332 -1.16 7.79 -23.49
CA ARG A 332 -0.16 6.95 -24.18
C ARG A 332 -0.09 7.24 -25.68
N ALA A 333 -1.24 7.44 -26.33
CA ALA A 333 -1.31 7.71 -27.75
C ALA A 333 -0.68 9.06 -28.08
N VAL A 334 -1.08 10.14 -27.41
CA VAL A 334 -0.56 11.49 -27.69
C VAL A 334 0.91 11.63 -27.35
N GLN A 335 1.38 11.01 -26.27
CA GLN A 335 2.81 10.97 -25.95
C GLN A 335 3.62 10.31 -27.07
N ARG A 336 3.13 9.18 -27.60
CA ARG A 336 3.78 8.48 -28.74
C ARG A 336 3.73 9.29 -30.01
N LEU A 337 2.61 9.94 -30.30
CA LEU A 337 2.42 10.71 -31.53
C LEU A 337 3.25 12.01 -31.52
N ALA A 338 3.45 12.63 -30.36
CA ALA A 338 4.25 13.84 -30.21
C ALA A 338 5.76 13.55 -30.15
N TYR A 339 6.19 12.50 -29.46
CA TYR A 339 7.62 12.24 -29.15
C TYR A 339 8.20 10.97 -29.77
N GLY A 340 7.41 10.22 -30.54
CA GLY A 340 7.79 8.93 -31.10
C GLY A 340 7.90 7.82 -30.03
N ASP A 341 8.58 6.73 -30.39
CA ASP A 341 8.67 5.52 -29.57
C ASP A 341 9.84 5.53 -28.56
N SER A 342 10.30 6.72 -28.15
CA SER A 342 11.47 6.84 -27.27
C SER A 342 11.18 6.32 -25.86
N ASP A 343 11.93 5.31 -25.42
CA ASP A 343 11.75 4.62 -24.13
C ASP A 343 12.12 5.49 -22.91
N SER A 344 12.70 6.67 -23.16
CA SER A 344 13.14 7.65 -22.15
C SER A 344 11.99 8.22 -21.30
N GLN A 345 10.74 8.15 -21.78
CA GLN A 345 9.54 8.57 -21.02
C GLN A 345 8.61 7.40 -20.62
N GLY A 346 9.14 6.19 -20.42
CA GLY A 346 8.41 4.93 -20.18
C GLY A 346 7.42 4.86 -19.01
N GLY A 347 7.17 5.96 -18.29
CA GLY A 347 6.18 6.07 -17.21
C GLY A 347 4.79 5.58 -17.60
N LEU A 348 4.23 6.07 -18.71
CA LEU A 348 2.87 5.71 -19.11
C LEU A 348 2.74 4.25 -19.58
N ARG A 349 3.82 3.60 -20.03
CA ARG A 349 3.84 2.18 -20.42
C ARG A 349 3.98 1.23 -19.23
N SER A 350 4.35 1.79 -18.09
CA SER A 350 4.47 1.06 -16.85
C SER A 350 3.16 0.37 -16.47
N PRO A 351 3.22 -0.83 -15.87
CA PRO A 351 2.05 -1.51 -15.34
C PRO A 351 1.60 -0.94 -13.98
N PHE A 352 2.34 0.01 -13.40
CA PHE A 352 1.96 0.69 -12.14
C PHE A 352 0.86 1.71 -12.39
N LEU A 353 -0.08 1.83 -11.44
CA LEU A 353 -1.12 2.86 -11.50
C LEU A 353 -0.53 4.28 -11.31
N TRP A 354 0.56 4.39 -10.54
CA TRP A 354 1.30 5.62 -10.29
C TRP A 354 2.76 5.47 -10.73
N PRO A 355 3.07 5.70 -12.02
CA PRO A 355 4.36 5.32 -12.57
C PRO A 355 5.41 6.45 -12.57
N ARG A 356 6.68 6.09 -12.32
CA ARG A 356 7.88 6.92 -12.53
C ARG A 356 8.88 6.14 -13.39
N GLY A 357 8.95 6.43 -14.68
CA GLY A 357 9.69 5.59 -15.62
C GLY A 357 9.21 4.14 -15.54
N HIS A 358 10.13 3.19 -15.36
CA HIS A 358 9.77 1.77 -15.19
C HIS A 358 9.36 1.37 -13.75
N GLY A 359 9.41 2.31 -12.79
CA GLY A 359 9.10 2.08 -11.37
C GLY A 359 7.80 2.74 -10.91
N PRO A 360 7.41 2.56 -9.64
CA PRO A 360 6.34 3.32 -9.02
C PRO A 360 6.82 4.72 -8.60
N TRP A 361 5.88 5.62 -8.30
CA TRP A 361 6.18 6.90 -7.64
C TRP A 361 6.87 6.72 -6.28
N ASP A 362 7.56 7.77 -5.85
CA ASP A 362 8.18 7.80 -4.53
C ASP A 362 7.13 7.98 -3.42
N SER A 363 7.37 7.34 -2.27
CA SER A 363 6.47 7.38 -1.11
C SER A 363 6.22 8.78 -0.55
N SER A 364 7.13 9.72 -0.81
CA SER A 364 6.96 11.13 -0.43
C SER A 364 5.77 11.79 -1.11
N ARG A 365 5.37 11.38 -2.32
CA ARG A 365 4.22 11.99 -3.02
C ARG A 365 2.92 11.89 -2.21
N LEU A 366 2.60 10.69 -1.68
CA LEU A 366 1.43 10.51 -0.81
C LEU A 366 1.51 11.40 0.44
N ARG A 367 2.71 11.54 1.03
CA ARG A 367 2.91 12.40 2.19
C ARG A 367 2.66 13.87 1.84
N VAL A 368 3.22 14.35 0.72
CA VAL A 368 3.11 15.74 0.28
C VAL A 368 1.66 16.10 -0.03
N VAL A 369 0.95 15.27 -0.81
CA VAL A 369 -0.47 15.53 -1.13
C VAL A 369 -1.34 15.48 0.13
N LEU A 370 -1.17 14.48 1.00
CA LEU A 370 -1.95 14.38 2.24
C LEU A 370 -1.74 15.60 3.14
N GLN A 371 -0.50 16.07 3.28
CA GLN A 371 -0.17 17.24 4.10
C GLN A 371 -0.73 18.53 3.48
N ARG A 372 -0.61 18.71 2.16
CA ARG A 372 -1.15 19.86 1.43
C ARG A 372 -2.66 19.94 1.60
N GLU A 373 -3.34 18.87 1.25
CA GLU A 373 -4.80 18.82 1.25
C GLU A 373 -5.39 18.91 2.66
N ALA A 374 -4.78 18.25 3.65
CA ALA A 374 -5.21 18.39 5.04
C ALA A 374 -4.98 19.82 5.59
N LYS A 375 -3.90 20.49 5.20
CA LYS A 375 -3.68 21.89 5.58
C LYS A 375 -4.75 22.79 4.97
N THR A 376 -5.05 22.61 3.69
CA THR A 376 -6.02 23.45 2.95
C THR A 376 -7.45 23.22 3.43
N HIS A 377 -7.87 21.96 3.58
CA HIS A 377 -9.28 21.61 3.76
C HIS A 377 -9.66 21.10 5.15
N LEU A 378 -8.69 20.70 5.98
CA LEU A 378 -8.89 20.34 7.39
C LEU A 378 -8.23 21.33 8.36
N GLN A 379 -7.45 22.30 7.87
CA GLN A 379 -6.69 23.25 8.69
C GLN A 379 -5.81 22.56 9.76
N THR A 380 -5.31 21.36 9.45
CA THR A 380 -4.52 20.55 10.40
C THR A 380 -3.32 19.90 9.72
N LYS A 381 -2.33 19.49 10.52
CA LYS A 381 -1.17 18.73 10.06
C LYS A 381 -1.50 17.24 10.13
N LEU A 382 -1.72 16.63 8.96
CA LEU A 382 -1.96 15.19 8.85
C LEU A 382 -0.79 14.49 8.16
N ASN A 383 -0.26 13.44 8.80
CA ASN A 383 0.77 12.58 8.21
C ASN A 383 0.20 11.18 7.98
N VAL A 384 0.84 10.39 7.10
CA VAL A 384 0.40 9.02 6.77
C VAL A 384 0.28 8.12 8.02
N ILE A 385 1.20 8.25 8.98
CA ILE A 385 1.18 7.47 10.22
C ILE A 385 0.06 7.92 11.16
N THR A 386 -0.10 9.23 11.35
CA THR A 386 -1.18 9.81 12.19
C THR A 386 -2.55 9.45 11.61
N TRP A 387 -2.72 9.57 10.29
CA TRP A 387 -3.93 9.14 9.59
C TRP A 387 -4.21 7.65 9.80
N ARG A 388 -3.21 6.79 9.64
CA ARG A 388 -3.38 5.35 9.87
C ARG A 388 -3.85 5.03 11.29
N HIS A 389 -3.30 5.71 12.30
CA HIS A 389 -3.73 5.53 13.68
C HIS A 389 -5.13 6.07 13.91
N ALA A 390 -5.47 7.22 13.32
CA ALA A 390 -6.81 7.78 13.36
C ALA A 390 -7.84 6.86 12.71
N ALA A 391 -7.59 6.35 11.50
CA ALA A 391 -8.47 5.42 10.80
C ALA A 391 -8.69 4.13 11.62
N ILE A 392 -7.66 3.60 12.28
CA ILE A 392 -7.80 2.44 13.17
C ILE A 392 -8.67 2.79 14.38
N ALA A 393 -8.44 3.93 15.03
CA ALA A 393 -9.24 4.37 16.18
C ALA A 393 -10.70 4.56 15.78
N ILE A 394 -10.97 5.28 14.69
CA ILE A 394 -12.31 5.50 14.13
C ILE A 394 -12.97 4.17 13.82
N SER A 395 -12.26 3.24 13.19
CA SER A 395 -12.82 1.92 12.86
C SER A 395 -13.29 1.16 14.09
N ARG A 396 -12.56 1.24 15.20
CA ARG A 396 -12.92 0.55 16.44
C ARG A 396 -14.08 1.21 17.15
N MET A 397 -14.21 2.53 17.01
CA MET A 397 -15.28 3.29 17.66
C MET A 397 -16.60 3.21 16.89
N HIS A 398 -16.55 3.27 15.55
CA HIS A 398 -17.74 3.48 14.73
C HIS A 398 -18.13 2.32 13.81
N LEU A 399 -17.28 1.29 13.64
CA LEU A 399 -17.63 0.12 12.81
C LEU A 399 -18.03 -1.08 13.68
N SER A 400 -19.23 -1.59 13.45
CA SER A 400 -19.86 -2.76 14.03
C SER A 400 -19.10 -4.07 13.77
N CYS A 401 -18.29 -4.16 12.71
CA CYS A 401 -17.43 -5.33 12.46
C CYS A 401 -16.30 -5.52 13.49
N GLY A 402 -16.21 -4.66 14.51
CA GLY A 402 -15.14 -4.63 15.51
C GLY A 402 -13.88 -3.92 15.01
N GLY A 403 -14.04 -3.05 14.01
CA GLY A 403 -12.97 -2.28 13.36
C GLY A 403 -11.95 -3.11 12.59
N PHE A 404 -10.86 -2.47 12.18
CA PHE A 404 -9.74 -3.16 11.52
C PHE A 404 -8.99 -4.03 12.55
N LYS A 405 -9.40 -5.29 12.71
CA LYS A 405 -8.74 -6.23 13.63
C LYS A 405 -7.28 -6.43 13.21
N ARG A 406 -6.38 -6.38 14.20
CA ARG A 406 -5.00 -6.83 14.05
C ARG A 406 -5.04 -8.34 13.95
N GLU A 407 -5.06 -8.91 12.75
CA GLU A 407 -4.82 -10.35 12.53
C GLU A 407 -3.32 -10.68 12.78
N TYR A 408 -2.82 -10.37 13.97
CA TYR A 408 -1.54 -10.83 14.52
C TYR A 408 -1.75 -11.93 15.58
N GLY A 409 -2.99 -12.34 15.85
CA GLY A 409 -3.31 -13.49 16.67
C GLY A 409 -3.19 -14.76 15.84
N ALA A 410 -2.41 -15.71 16.35
CA ALA A 410 -2.31 -17.06 15.81
C ALA A 410 -3.69 -17.72 15.82
N ASP A 411 -4.28 -17.89 14.64
CA ASP A 411 -5.34 -18.87 14.41
C ASP A 411 -5.32 -19.33 12.94
N ASP A 412 -4.11 -19.47 12.38
CA ASP A 412 -3.90 -20.33 11.22
C ASP A 412 -3.68 -21.73 11.79
N THR A 413 -4.77 -22.49 11.85
CA THR A 413 -4.83 -23.88 12.28
C THR A 413 -3.79 -24.74 11.54
N ALA A 414 -3.32 -25.79 12.22
CA ALA A 414 -2.27 -26.78 11.88
C ALA A 414 -2.27 -27.41 10.46
N VAL A 415 -3.17 -27.00 9.57
CA VAL A 415 -3.27 -27.45 8.17
C VAL A 415 -2.17 -26.83 7.29
N ASP A 416 -1.73 -25.59 7.58
CA ASP A 416 -0.71 -24.89 6.79
C ASP A 416 0.71 -25.47 6.93
N GLN A 417 0.97 -26.30 7.96
CA GLN A 417 2.28 -26.92 8.18
C GLN A 417 2.52 -28.17 7.32
N GLN A 418 1.53 -28.66 6.58
CA GLN A 418 1.64 -29.89 5.77
C GLN A 418 2.01 -29.65 4.31
N ALA A 419 1.98 -28.40 3.83
CA ALA A 419 2.27 -28.05 2.44
C ALA A 419 3.72 -27.51 2.31
N GLY A 420 4.65 -28.44 2.00
CA GLY A 420 6.09 -28.18 1.86
C GLY A 420 6.47 -27.00 0.95
N HIS A 421 7.59 -26.37 1.29
CA HIS A 421 8.07 -25.10 0.74
C HIS A 421 8.92 -25.22 -0.54
N GLY A 422 9.02 -24.10 -1.30
CA GLY A 422 10.04 -23.86 -2.32
C GLY A 422 10.07 -22.39 -2.78
N SER A 423 11.26 -21.79 -2.77
CA SER A 423 11.61 -20.37 -2.97
C SER A 423 11.52 -19.88 -4.44
N TRP A 424 11.57 -18.54 -4.63
CA TRP A 424 11.42 -17.76 -5.88
C TRP A 424 9.98 -17.37 -6.28
N ALA A 425 9.27 -16.63 -5.41
CA ALA A 425 7.88 -16.28 -5.68
C ALA A 425 7.42 -14.98 -4.99
N ALA A 426 7.49 -13.84 -5.67
CA ALA A 426 6.74 -12.63 -5.26
C ALA A 426 5.49 -12.41 -6.13
N GLY A 427 5.50 -12.91 -7.38
CA GLY A 427 4.34 -12.90 -8.27
C GLY A 427 3.49 -14.17 -8.12
N THR A 428 4.14 -15.33 -8.02
CA THR A 428 3.51 -16.65 -7.83
C THR A 428 2.76 -16.79 -6.52
N VAL A 429 3.08 -15.99 -5.50
CA VAL A 429 2.35 -15.98 -4.22
C VAL A 429 0.94 -15.41 -4.35
N TYR A 430 0.71 -14.45 -5.26
CA TYR A 430 -0.64 -13.95 -5.49
C TYR A 430 -1.50 -14.98 -6.21
N ALA A 431 -0.99 -15.58 -7.31
CA ALA A 431 -1.68 -16.69 -7.98
C ALA A 431 -1.89 -17.89 -7.05
N ARG A 432 -0.88 -18.26 -6.25
CA ARG A 432 -0.99 -19.36 -5.27
C ARG A 432 -1.99 -19.02 -4.17
N GLY A 433 -1.99 -17.82 -3.60
CA GLY A 433 -2.97 -17.41 -2.60
C GLY A 433 -4.37 -17.10 -3.16
N LEU A 434 -4.54 -17.16 -4.48
CA LEU A 434 -5.83 -17.25 -5.19
C LEU A 434 -6.27 -18.70 -5.43
N GLN A 435 -5.31 -19.64 -5.41
CA GLN A 435 -5.47 -21.08 -5.60
C GLN A 435 -5.44 -21.88 -4.29
N GLU A 436 -5.07 -21.28 -3.15
CA GLU A 436 -5.27 -21.83 -1.81
C GLU A 436 -6.77 -22.17 -1.61
N ALA A 437 -7.08 -23.13 -0.73
CA ALA A 437 -8.40 -23.76 -0.64
C ALA A 437 -9.58 -22.76 -0.82
N PRO A 438 -10.42 -22.91 -1.88
CA PRO A 438 -11.36 -21.88 -2.34
C PRO A 438 -12.28 -21.28 -1.26
N GLY A 439 -12.65 -22.07 -0.25
CA GLY A 439 -13.52 -21.61 0.85
C GLY A 439 -12.88 -20.60 1.80
N HIS A 440 -11.57 -20.70 2.07
CA HIS A 440 -10.91 -19.81 3.05
C HIS A 440 -10.62 -18.42 2.48
N ILE A 441 -10.24 -18.35 1.20
CA ILE A 441 -10.02 -17.08 0.50
C ILE A 441 -11.36 -16.35 0.34
N GLU A 442 -12.41 -17.05 -0.08
CA GLU A 442 -13.72 -16.44 -0.29
C GLU A 442 -14.30 -15.88 1.02
N ALA A 443 -14.18 -16.63 2.12
CA ALA A 443 -14.60 -16.13 3.43
C ALA A 443 -13.81 -14.87 3.87
N ARG A 444 -12.50 -14.82 3.60
CA ARG A 444 -11.66 -13.62 3.88
C ARG A 444 -12.05 -12.44 2.98
N ARG A 445 -12.31 -12.68 1.69
CA ARG A 445 -12.76 -11.65 0.73
C ARG A 445 -14.09 -11.04 1.13
N VAL A 446 -15.08 -11.87 1.46
CA VAL A 446 -16.40 -11.42 1.92
C VAL A 446 -16.26 -10.55 3.17
N ARG A 447 -15.37 -10.91 4.11
CA ARG A 447 -15.07 -10.08 5.29
C ARG A 447 -14.42 -8.75 4.92
N TYR A 448 -13.38 -8.74 4.08
CA TYR A 448 -12.75 -7.49 3.63
C TYR A 448 -13.74 -6.58 2.90
N GLN A 449 -14.63 -7.18 2.09
CA GLN A 449 -15.69 -6.44 1.40
C GLN A 449 -16.67 -5.81 2.39
N ALA A 450 -17.13 -6.57 3.39
CA ALA A 450 -18.03 -6.04 4.42
C ALA A 450 -17.39 -4.87 5.19
N VAL A 451 -16.14 -5.03 5.62
CA VAL A 451 -15.38 -3.98 6.32
C VAL A 451 -15.20 -2.73 5.45
N SER A 452 -14.85 -2.89 4.17
CA SER A 452 -14.74 -1.75 3.24
C SER A 452 -16.09 -1.05 3.05
N ARG A 453 -17.18 -1.80 2.87
CA ARG A 453 -18.53 -1.21 2.72
C ARG A 453 -18.96 -0.42 3.94
N GLU A 454 -18.72 -0.95 5.13
CA GLU A 454 -19.03 -0.25 6.37
C GLU A 454 -18.21 1.04 6.52
N TRP A 455 -16.93 1.00 6.11
CA TRP A 455 -16.09 2.19 6.05
C TRP A 455 -16.64 3.22 5.05
N HIS A 456 -17.13 2.79 3.88
CA HIS A 456 -17.74 3.68 2.89
C HIS A 456 -19.02 4.34 3.44
N GLU A 457 -19.91 3.55 4.05
CA GLU A 457 -21.12 4.04 4.70
C GLU A 457 -20.79 5.03 5.82
N PHE A 458 -19.79 4.71 6.64
CA PHE A 458 -19.29 5.62 7.67
C PHE A 458 -18.78 6.95 7.08
N LEU A 459 -18.09 6.93 5.95
CA LEU A 459 -17.61 8.15 5.27
C LEU A 459 -18.73 8.93 4.56
N GLY A 460 -19.95 8.37 4.48
CA GLY A 460 -21.11 9.00 3.86
C GLY A 460 -21.23 8.74 2.36
N PHE A 461 -20.54 7.72 1.84
CA PHE A 461 -20.82 7.21 0.49
C PHE A 461 -22.13 6.43 0.52
N ASN A 462 -22.97 6.64 -0.49
CA ASN A 462 -24.20 5.87 -0.59
C ASN A 462 -23.85 4.41 -0.91
N PRO A 463 -24.37 3.42 -0.18
CA PRO A 463 -24.31 2.04 -0.62
C PRO A 463 -25.18 1.93 -1.89
N GLY A 464 -24.55 2.15 -3.04
CA GLY A 464 -25.10 1.98 -4.37
C GLY A 464 -25.37 0.51 -4.70
N VAL A 465 -26.17 -0.16 -3.88
CA VAL A 465 -27.06 -1.23 -4.30
C VAL A 465 -28.44 -0.65 -4.10
N ARG A 466 -29.07 -0.14 -5.18
CA ARG A 466 -30.52 0.02 -5.22
C ARG A 466 -31.10 -1.26 -4.65
N LYS A 467 -31.78 -1.17 -3.48
CA LYS A 467 -32.39 -2.30 -2.78
C LYS A 467 -33.10 -3.17 -3.82
N ARG A 468 -32.52 -4.33 -4.17
CA ARG A 468 -33.35 -5.44 -4.62
C ARG A 468 -34.26 -5.70 -3.42
N ALA A 469 -35.52 -5.35 -3.56
CA ALA A 469 -36.56 -5.73 -2.62
C ALA A 469 -36.37 -7.23 -2.35
N ARG A 470 -36.06 -7.56 -1.09
CA ARG A 470 -36.08 -8.95 -0.61
C ARG A 470 -37.52 -9.42 -0.67
N ASN A 471 -37.92 -9.94 -1.82
CA ASN A 471 -39.08 -10.82 -1.98
C ASN A 471 -38.58 -12.12 -2.60
N MET A 472 -38.07 -12.97 -1.72
CA MET A 472 -37.82 -14.42 -1.83
C MET A 472 -36.98 -14.74 -0.56
N GLU A 473 -37.37 -15.55 0.41
CA GLU A 473 -38.50 -16.47 0.53
C GLU A 473 -38.67 -16.77 2.03
N LYS A 474 -39.90 -16.63 2.54
CA LYS A 474 -40.35 -17.29 3.77
C LYS A 474 -40.55 -18.77 3.46
N SER A 475 -39.47 -19.52 3.41
CA SER A 475 -39.41 -20.99 3.45
C SER A 475 -37.94 -21.32 3.67
N VAL A 476 -37.46 -21.51 4.89
CA VAL A 476 -37.65 -22.70 5.71
C VAL A 476 -37.49 -22.28 7.16
N SER A 477 -38.59 -22.18 7.89
CA SER A 477 -38.58 -22.26 9.35
C SER A 477 -39.50 -23.41 9.74
N ARG A 478 -38.92 -24.60 9.83
CA ARG A 478 -39.46 -25.72 10.61
C ARG A 478 -38.32 -26.70 10.92
N LYS A 479 -38.08 -26.85 12.21
CA LYS A 479 -37.34 -27.91 12.92
C LYS A 479 -35.81 -27.85 12.93
N ALA A 480 -35.29 -27.22 13.99
CA ALA A 480 -34.19 -27.76 14.78
C ALA A 480 -34.31 -27.18 16.20
N GLN A 481 -35.18 -27.79 17.00
CA GLN A 481 -35.34 -27.51 18.42
C GLN A 481 -34.10 -28.09 19.13
N LYS A 482 -33.07 -27.27 19.34
CA LYS A 482 -31.93 -27.63 20.19
C LYS A 482 -32.34 -27.41 21.64
N GLN A 483 -32.46 -28.54 22.35
CA GLN A 483 -32.62 -28.63 23.79
C GLN A 483 -31.59 -27.75 24.51
N GLN A 484 -32.06 -26.96 25.48
CA GLN A 484 -31.21 -26.34 26.49
C GLN A 484 -30.70 -27.45 27.42
N PRO A 485 -29.41 -27.45 27.81
CA PRO A 485 -28.93 -28.36 28.84
C PRO A 485 -29.52 -27.98 30.20
N SER A 486 -30.19 -28.94 30.83
CA SER A 486 -30.70 -28.87 32.20
C SER A 486 -29.53 -28.83 33.19
N TYR A 487 -29.48 -27.78 34.02
CA TYR A 487 -28.65 -27.77 35.22
C TYR A 487 -29.38 -28.58 36.30
N VAL A 488 -28.73 -29.64 36.80
CA VAL A 488 -29.18 -30.38 37.98
C VAL A 488 -28.72 -29.61 39.21
N THR A 489 -29.65 -28.98 39.90
CA THR A 489 -29.45 -28.44 41.26
C THR A 489 -29.43 -29.63 42.20
N VAL A 490 -28.27 -29.91 42.82
CA VAL A 490 -28.18 -30.87 43.91
C VAL A 490 -28.45 -30.10 45.19
N GLU A 491 -29.65 -30.30 45.75
CA GLU A 491 -29.96 -29.87 47.12
C GLU A 491 -29.22 -30.80 48.08
N ILE A 492 -28.38 -30.22 48.94
CA ILE A 492 -27.74 -30.92 50.04
C ILE A 492 -28.68 -30.75 51.23
N ASP A 493 -29.33 -31.85 51.63
CA ASP A 493 -30.13 -31.92 52.85
C ASP A 493 -29.19 -31.95 54.06
N ASP A 494 -29.15 -30.84 54.80
CA ASP A 494 -28.62 -30.77 56.15
C ASP A 494 -29.63 -31.40 57.11
N ASN A 495 -29.41 -32.66 57.48
CA ASN A 495 -30.01 -33.25 58.69
C ASN A 495 -29.29 -34.53 59.14
N ILE A 496 -28.89 -34.52 60.43
CA ILE A 496 -28.69 -35.65 61.36
C ILE A 496 -27.36 -36.41 61.26
N GLU A 497 -26.61 -36.75 62.31
CA GLU A 497 -26.41 -36.36 63.72
C GLU A 497 -25.18 -37.21 64.14
N LEU A 498 -24.31 -36.61 64.96
CA LEU A 498 -23.18 -37.18 65.73
C LEU A 498 -21.97 -37.77 64.97
#